data_AF-A0A6M4P5A7-F1
#
_entry.id   AF-A0A6M4P5A7-F1
#
_cell.length_a   1.000
_cell.length_b   1.000
_cell.length_c   1.000
_cell.angle_alpha   90.00
_cell.angle_beta   90.00
_cell.angle_gamma   90.00
#
_symmetry.space_group_name_H-M   'P 1'
#
loop_
_entity.id
_entity.type
_entity.pdbx_description
1 polymer ?
#
loop_
_entity_poly.entity_id
_entity_poly.type
_entity_poly.pdbx_seq_one_letter_code
_entity_poly.pdbx_strand_id
1 'polypeptide(L)'
;MIEPKPIVLDKRAKRNKEIAIRVNEYELAEIKKRNRGNTVASWLRGLALGVTPVKPVDPELVRQLGRIGSNLNQLTKHVNTEKQVDAEVLNEIKAIRAQLHVLIENSIEYSKVAARDSDDC
;
A
#
# COMPACT_ATOMS: atom_id res chain seq x y z
N MET A 1 -24.49 23.33 -41.91
CA MET A 1 -24.13 22.68 -40.62
C MET A 1 -23.35 21.44 -40.95
N ILE A 2 -22.06 21.38 -40.60
CA ILE A 2 -21.23 20.18 -40.78
C ILE A 2 -21.22 19.49 -39.43
N GLU A 3 -21.91 18.36 -39.31
CA GLU A 3 -21.83 17.55 -38.10
C GLU A 3 -20.40 17.02 -37.94
N PRO A 4 -19.78 17.16 -36.76
CA PRO A 4 -18.44 16.63 -36.54
C PRO A 4 -18.50 15.10 -36.58
N LYS A 5 -17.76 14.52 -37.53
CA LYS A 5 -17.60 13.07 -37.69
C LYS A 5 -17.16 12.44 -36.37
N PRO A 6 -17.79 11.33 -35.92
CA PRO A 6 -17.42 10.69 -34.66
C PRO A 6 -15.98 10.18 -34.75
N ILE A 7 -15.15 10.66 -33.82
CA ILE A 7 -13.75 10.24 -33.71
C ILE A 7 -13.75 8.86 -33.05
N VAL A 8 -13.55 7.81 -33.85
CA VAL A 8 -13.32 6.46 -33.33
C VAL A 8 -11.93 6.43 -32.67
N LEU A 9 -11.90 6.51 -31.35
CA LEU A 9 -10.67 6.47 -30.56
C LEU A 9 -10.26 5.01 -30.32
N ASP A 10 -9.30 4.51 -31.10
CA ASP A 10 -8.67 3.22 -30.87
C ASP A 10 -7.57 3.31 -29.79
N LYS A 11 -7.73 2.55 -28.70
CA LYS A 11 -6.76 2.49 -27.58
C LYS A 11 -5.42 1.85 -27.98
N ARG A 12 -5.35 1.11 -29.10
CA ARG A 12 -4.14 0.41 -29.57
C ARG A 12 -3.41 1.16 -30.70
N ALA A 13 -3.95 2.28 -31.17
CA ALA A 13 -3.34 3.06 -32.25
C ALA A 13 -1.95 3.62 -31.88
N LYS A 14 -1.08 3.77 -32.88
CA LYS A 14 0.23 4.41 -32.72
C LYS A 14 0.07 5.85 -32.21
N ARG A 15 0.92 6.23 -31.25
CA ARG A 15 0.89 7.55 -30.60
C ARG A 15 1.58 8.58 -31.49
N ASN A 16 0.80 9.22 -32.35
CA ASN A 16 1.31 10.23 -33.30
C ASN A 16 0.99 11.68 -32.85
N LYS A 17 0.36 11.86 -31.69
CA LYS A 17 0.02 13.19 -31.14
C LYS A 17 0.95 13.53 -29.99
N GLU A 18 1.50 14.74 -30.02
CA GLU A 18 2.40 15.27 -29.00
C GLU A 18 1.71 16.38 -28.19
N ILE A 19 2.08 16.48 -26.91
CA ILE A 19 1.59 17.51 -26.00
C ILE A 19 2.82 18.24 -25.46
N ALA A 20 2.99 19.51 -25.83
CA ALA A 20 4.03 20.38 -25.30
C ALA A 20 3.50 21.13 -24.08
N ILE A 21 4.27 21.12 -22.98
CA ILE A 21 3.92 21.82 -21.74
C ILE A 21 5.06 22.81 -21.45
N ARG A 22 4.70 24.06 -21.19
CA ARG A 22 5.63 25.07 -20.69
C ARG A 22 5.73 24.93 -19.18
N VAL A 23 6.96 24.82 -18.68
CA VAL A 23 7.26 24.68 -17.25
C VAL A 23 8.42 25.61 -16.89
N ASN A 24 8.45 26.07 -15.65
CA ASN A 24 9.59 26.79 -15.09
C ASN A 24 10.66 25.80 -14.55
N GLU A 25 11.86 26.29 -14.27
CA GLU A 25 13.01 25.46 -13.81
C GLU A 25 12.69 24.67 -12.53
N TYR A 26 11.99 25.32 -11.59
CA TYR A 26 11.53 24.69 -10.34
C TYR A 26 10.55 23.54 -10.61
N GLU A 27 9.57 23.77 -11.48
CA GLU A 27 8.56 22.78 -11.83
C GLU A 27 9.20 21.58 -12.56
N LEU A 28 10.17 21.84 -13.43
CA LEU A 28 10.92 20.81 -14.13
C LEU A 28 11.72 19.93 -13.15
N ALA A 29 12.39 20.54 -12.16
CA ALA A 29 13.14 19.81 -11.15
C ALA A 29 12.22 18.92 -10.28
N GLU A 30 11.09 19.47 -9.87
CA GLU A 30 10.08 18.76 -9.08
C GLU A 30 9.39 17.62 -9.88
N ILE A 31 9.12 17.83 -11.17
CA ILE A 31 8.60 16.79 -12.07
C ILE A 31 9.60 15.65 -12.21
N LYS A 32 10.89 15.96 -12.40
CA LYS A 32 11.96 14.95 -12.47
C LYS A 32 12.08 14.18 -11.16
N LYS A 33 12.03 14.86 -10.01
CA LYS A 33 12.11 14.25 -8.68
C LYS A 33 10.92 13.34 -8.37
N ARG A 34 9.70 13.73 -8.80
CA ARG A 34 8.47 12.95 -8.58
C ARG A 34 8.28 11.80 -9.58
N ASN A 35 9.03 11.77 -10.68
CA ASN A 35 8.97 10.68 -11.64
C ASN A 35 9.46 9.36 -10.99
N ARG A 36 8.53 8.46 -10.70
CA ARG A 36 8.80 7.12 -10.15
C ARG A 36 8.92 6.03 -11.23
N GLY A 37 8.89 6.40 -12.51
CA GLY A 37 8.91 5.46 -13.62
C GLY A 37 10.08 5.69 -14.59
N ASN A 38 10.21 4.80 -15.57
CA ASN A 38 11.32 4.80 -16.54
C ASN A 38 11.42 6.09 -17.37
N THR A 39 10.31 6.80 -17.64
CA THR A 39 10.32 8.06 -18.38
C THR A 39 9.28 9.05 -17.85
N VAL A 40 9.64 10.34 -17.81
CA VAL A 40 8.75 11.44 -17.40
C VAL A 40 7.47 11.47 -18.23
N ALA A 41 7.57 11.22 -19.54
CA ALA A 41 6.43 11.18 -20.44
C ALA A 41 5.44 10.04 -20.12
N SER A 42 5.93 8.88 -19.67
CA SER A 42 5.05 7.78 -19.26
C SER A 42 4.38 8.04 -17.92
N TRP A 43 5.12 8.61 -16.98
CA TRP A 43 4.59 8.98 -15.66
C TRP A 43 3.53 10.09 -15.75
N LEU A 44 3.82 11.16 -16.50
CA LEU A 44 2.88 12.27 -16.70
C LEU A 44 1.60 11.81 -17.41
N ARG A 45 1.72 10.87 -18.36
CA ARG A 45 0.56 10.24 -19.01
C ARG A 45 -0.28 9.45 -18.02
N GLY A 46 0.35 8.66 -17.14
CA GLY A 46 -0.35 7.92 -16.10
C GLY A 46 -1.14 8.84 -15.18
N LEU A 47 -0.52 9.94 -14.76
CA LEU A 47 -1.19 10.98 -13.97
C LEU A 47 -2.35 11.65 -14.73
N ALA A 48 -2.14 12.08 -15.97
CA ALA A 48 -3.14 12.79 -16.77
C ALA A 48 -4.34 11.93 -17.18
N LEU A 49 -4.16 10.61 -17.32
CA LEU A 49 -5.23 9.67 -17.65
C LEU A 49 -6.00 9.16 -16.41
N GLY A 50 -5.73 9.71 -15.22
CA GLY A 50 -6.39 9.31 -13.99
C GLY A 50 -6.03 7.89 -13.54
N VAL A 51 -4.92 7.33 -14.04
CA VAL A 51 -4.36 6.10 -13.50
C VAL A 51 -3.75 6.52 -12.17
N THR A 52 -4.51 6.39 -11.08
CA THR A 52 -3.96 6.57 -9.74
C THR A 52 -2.71 5.70 -9.67
N PRO A 53 -1.51 6.26 -9.47
CA PRO A 53 -0.33 5.44 -9.28
C PRO A 53 -0.64 4.64 -8.02
N VAL A 54 -0.99 3.36 -8.21
CA VAL A 54 -1.21 2.42 -7.14
C VAL A 54 0.05 2.55 -6.30
N LYS A 55 -0.09 3.13 -5.10
CA LYS A 55 1.03 3.24 -4.18
C LYS A 55 1.64 1.84 -4.17
N PRO A 56 2.94 1.67 -4.48
CA PRO A 56 3.55 0.36 -4.37
C PRO A 56 3.41 -0.02 -2.90
N VAL A 57 2.38 -0.82 -2.61
CA VAL A 57 2.21 -1.46 -1.31
C VAL A 57 3.30 -2.52 -1.30
N ASP A 58 4.10 -2.50 -0.26
CA ASP A 58 5.12 -3.51 -0.05
C ASP A 58 4.49 -4.91 -0.27
N PRO A 59 4.99 -5.70 -1.23
CA PRO A 59 4.49 -7.05 -1.46
C PRO A 59 4.47 -7.90 -0.19
N GLU A 60 5.39 -7.62 0.74
CA GLU A 60 5.42 -8.29 2.04
C GLU A 60 4.22 -7.92 2.90
N LEU A 61 3.78 -6.66 2.89
CA LEU A 61 2.60 -6.22 3.62
C LEU A 61 1.31 -6.87 3.07
N VAL A 62 1.20 -7.01 1.75
CA VAL A 62 0.07 -7.72 1.13
C VAL A 62 0.09 -9.20 1.48
N ARG A 63 1.27 -9.84 1.49
CA ARG A 63 1.43 -11.24 1.93
C ARG A 63 1.04 -11.42 3.39
N GLN A 64 1.46 -10.52 4.27
CA GLN A 64 1.10 -10.55 5.69
C GLN A 64 -0.40 -10.37 5.89
N LEU A 65 -1.03 -9.43 5.19
CA LEU A 65 -2.48 -9.25 5.25
C LEU A 65 -3.23 -10.49 4.74
N GLY A 66 -2.73 -11.14 3.69
CA GLY A 66 -3.25 -12.43 3.21
C GLY A 66 -3.14 -13.55 4.24
N ARG A 67 -2.02 -13.61 5.00
CA ARG A 67 -1.85 -14.58 6.10
C ARG A 67 -2.85 -14.31 7.24
N ILE A 68 -3.06 -13.04 7.60
CA ILE A 68 -4.05 -12.64 8.62
C ILE A 68 -5.46 -13.02 8.18
N GLY A 69 -5.83 -12.74 6.92
CA GLY A 69 -7.12 -13.12 6.37
C GLY A 69 -7.34 -14.64 6.32
N SER A 70 -6.30 -15.40 5.99
CA SER A 70 -6.34 -16.88 6.02
C SER A 70 -6.58 -17.40 7.45
N ASN A 71 -5.86 -16.86 8.44
CA ASN A 71 -6.04 -17.24 9.84
C ASN A 71 -7.46 -16.91 10.34
N LEU A 72 -7.98 -15.74 9.98
CA LEU A 72 -9.36 -15.36 10.31
C LEU A 72 -10.39 -16.30 9.66
N ASN A 73 -10.16 -16.72 8.42
CA ASN A 73 -11.02 -17.67 7.73
C ASN A 73 -10.96 -19.06 8.36
N GLN A 74 -9.80 -19.50 8.83
CA GLN A 74 -9.64 -20.75 9.57
C GLN A 74 -10.36 -20.70 10.91
N LEU A 75 -10.23 -19.59 11.66
CA LEU A 75 -10.99 -19.38 12.90
C LEU A 75 -12.50 -19.37 12.65
N THR A 76 -12.94 -18.71 11.58
CA THR A 76 -14.37 -18.66 11.22
C THR A 76 -14.89 -20.04 10.83
N LYS A 77 -14.12 -20.81 10.04
CA LYS A 77 -14.48 -22.20 9.70
C LYS A 77 -14.50 -23.10 10.92
N HIS A 78 -13.51 -23.01 11.79
CA HIS A 78 -13.43 -23.81 13.01
C HIS A 78 -14.60 -23.51 13.96
N VAL A 79 -14.90 -22.23 14.20
CA VAL A 79 -16.09 -21.79 14.98
C VAL A 79 -17.40 -22.29 14.35
N ASN A 80 -17.52 -22.20 13.02
CA ASN A 80 -18.74 -22.63 12.33
C ASN A 80 -18.89 -24.16 12.20
N THR A 81 -17.79 -24.91 12.18
CA THR A 81 -17.81 -26.37 11.93
C THR A 81 -17.85 -27.17 13.24
N GLU A 82 -17.15 -26.74 14.28
CA GLU A 82 -17.01 -27.52 15.52
C GLU A 82 -17.99 -27.11 16.61
N LYS A 83 -18.71 -25.97 16.49
CA LYS A 83 -19.68 -25.43 17.47
C LYS A 83 -19.19 -25.30 18.92
N GLN A 84 -17.97 -25.71 19.24
CA GLN A 84 -17.26 -25.47 20.47
C GLN A 84 -15.79 -25.28 20.10
N VAL A 85 -15.30 -24.05 20.25
CA VAL A 85 -13.86 -23.89 20.48
C VAL A 85 -13.68 -24.40 21.90
N ASP A 86 -12.91 -25.47 22.08
CA ASP A 86 -12.58 -25.98 23.42
C ASP A 86 -12.14 -24.77 24.25
N ALA A 87 -12.88 -24.46 25.31
CA ALA A 87 -12.72 -23.23 26.06
C ALA A 87 -11.29 -23.09 26.61
N GLU A 88 -10.63 -24.23 26.80
CA GLU A 88 -9.24 -24.40 27.16
C GLU A 88 -8.28 -23.87 26.07
N VAL A 89 -8.46 -24.28 24.81
CA VAL A 89 -7.67 -23.79 23.67
C VAL A 89 -7.87 -22.29 23.45
N LEU A 90 -9.09 -21.79 23.60
CA LEU A 90 -9.37 -20.36 23.51
C LEU A 90 -8.68 -19.56 24.63
N ASN A 91 -8.65 -20.12 25.84
CA ASN A 91 -8.00 -19.50 26.99
C ASN A 91 -6.47 -19.50 26.83
N GLU A 92 -5.89 -20.57 26.31
CA GLU A 92 -4.46 -20.61 25.97
C GLU A 92 -4.10 -19.58 24.89
N ILE A 93 -4.89 -19.48 23.81
CA ILE A 93 -4.67 -18.47 22.76
C ILE A 93 -4.79 -17.04 23.33
N LYS A 94 -5.73 -16.80 24.26
CA LYS A 94 -5.84 -15.50 24.95
C LYS A 94 -4.63 -15.23 25.83
N ALA A 95 -4.14 -16.24 26.55
CA ALA A 95 -2.96 -16.11 27.41
C ALA A 95 -1.70 -15.80 26.59
N ILE A 96 -1.49 -16.52 25.49
CA ILE A 96 -0.38 -16.25 24.55
C ILE A 96 -0.50 -14.84 23.97
N ARG A 97 -1.72 -14.41 23.58
CA ARG A 97 -1.94 -13.05 23.07
C ARG A 97 -1.60 -11.98 24.12
N ALA A 98 -1.97 -12.19 25.38
CA ALA A 98 -1.65 -11.24 26.46
C ALA A 98 -0.14 -11.17 26.72
N GLN A 99 0.56 -12.32 26.73
CA GLN A 99 2.02 -12.36 26.89
C GLN A 99 2.75 -11.66 25.75
N LEU A 100 2.30 -11.85 24.50
CA LEU A 100 2.86 -11.15 23.35
C LEU A 100 2.65 -9.63 23.43
N HIS A 101 1.49 -9.18 23.90
CA HIS A 101 1.25 -7.75 24.10
C HIS A 101 2.21 -7.13 25.13
N VAL A 102 2.41 -7.80 26.27
CA VAL A 102 3.35 -7.35 27.31
C VAL A 102 4.79 -7.29 26.77
N LEU A 103 5.21 -8.28 25.98
CA LEU A 103 6.55 -8.31 25.42
C LEU A 103 6.79 -7.19 24.38
N ILE A 104 5.76 -6.89 23.57
CA ILE A 104 5.79 -5.78 22.62
C ILE A 104 5.84 -4.45 23.38
N GLU A 105 5.03 -4.28 24.43
CA GLU A 105 4.99 -3.05 25.22
C GLU A 105 6.33 -2.80 25.92
N ASN A 106 6.90 -3.83 26.54
CA ASN A 106 8.23 -3.77 27.14
C ASN A 106 9.30 -3.43 26.09
N SER A 107 9.29 -4.04 24.90
CA SER A 107 10.30 -3.74 23.87
C SER A 107 10.16 -2.33 23.28
N ILE A 108 8.94 -1.80 23.19
CA ILE A 108 8.68 -0.40 22.84
C ILE A 108 9.19 0.53 23.94
N GLU A 109 8.99 0.18 25.21
CA GLU A 109 9.49 0.95 26.35
C GLU A 109 11.02 0.97 26.41
N TYR A 110 11.68 -0.19 26.25
CA TYR A 110 13.14 -0.28 26.11
C TYR A 110 13.67 0.57 24.95
N SER A 111 12.97 0.59 23.81
CA SER A 111 13.34 1.42 22.66
C SER A 111 13.18 2.93 22.93
N LYS A 112 12.21 3.33 23.76
CA LYS A 112 12.00 4.73 24.17
C LYS A 112 13.03 5.20 25.20
N VAL A 113 13.49 4.33 26.10
CA VAL A 113 14.54 4.63 27.07
C VAL A 113 15.90 4.79 26.39
N ALA A 114 16.24 3.92 25.45
CA ALA A 114 17.46 4.03 24.65
C ALA A 114 17.53 5.33 23.81
N ALA A 115 16.37 5.88 23.40
CA ALA A 115 16.28 7.16 22.69
C ALA A 115 16.40 8.39 23.62
N ARG A 116 16.19 8.24 24.94
CA ARG A 116 16.35 9.33 25.92
C ARG A 116 17.79 9.46 26.40
N ASP A 117 18.50 8.34 26.55
CA ASP A 117 19.92 8.33 26.98
C ASP A 117 20.88 8.83 25.88
N SER A 118 20.39 9.06 24.65
CA SER A 118 21.18 9.63 23.54
C SER A 118 21.04 11.15 23.36
N ASP A 119 20.10 11.79 24.09
CA ASP A 119 19.89 13.25 24.06
C ASP A 119 20.57 13.98 25.25
N ASP A 120 21.24 13.27 26.15
CA ASP A 120 21.89 13.81 27.36
C ASP A 120 23.44 13.85 27.27
N CYS A 121 23.99 13.98 26.06
CA CYS A 121 25.43 14.14 25.79
C CYS A 121 25.70 15.29 24.80
#